data_AF-X6HVV7-F1
#
_entry.id   AF-X6HVV7-F1
#
_cell.length_a   1.000
_cell.length_b   1.000
_cell.length_c   1.000
_cell.angle_alpha   90.00
_cell.angle_beta   90.00
_cell.angle_gamma   90.00
#
_symmetry.space_group_name_H-M   'P 1'
#
loop_
_entity.id
_entity.type
_entity.pdbx_description
1 polymer ?
#
loop_
_entity_poly.entity_id
_entity_poly.type
_entity_poly.pdbx_seq_one_letter_code
_entity_poly.pdbx_strand_id
1 'polypeptide(L)'
;MTPEEFKAWRQSSGFSQTEAAEALGVSRGSIENYERGTRREDGRPVLIPGSVLAVVHVYQEIEKEQRQLDFLESLGGKGILSQTIERPEWHDTTLEDVQRQKERVEFLAGLLETLTNKKPA
;
A
#
# COMPACT_ATOMS: atom_id res chain seq x y z
N MET A 1 -6.14 12.63 6.33
CA MET A 1 -7.01 11.99 5.32
C MET A 1 -8.42 12.52 5.48
N THR A 2 -8.90 13.29 4.50
CA THR A 2 -10.30 13.73 4.38
C THR A 2 -11.18 12.59 3.82
N PRO A 3 -12.52 12.71 3.87
CA PRO A 3 -13.43 11.75 3.22
C PRO A 3 -13.13 11.52 1.73
N GLU A 4 -12.81 12.61 1.02
CA GLU A 4 -12.46 12.59 -0.40
C GLU A 4 -11.13 11.89 -0.65
N GLU A 5 -10.12 12.16 0.18
CA GLU A 5 -8.81 11.48 0.12
C GLU A 5 -8.95 9.98 0.39
N PHE A 6 -9.79 9.59 1.36
CA PHE A 6 -10.05 8.18 1.68
C PHE A 6 -10.76 7.48 0.53
N LYS A 7 -11.77 8.12 -0.07
CA LYS A 7 -12.45 7.61 -1.26
C LYS A 7 -11.51 7.46 -2.44
N ALA A 8 -10.66 8.47 -2.67
CA ALA A 8 -9.68 8.46 -3.75
C ALA A 8 -8.67 7.32 -3.58
N TRP A 9 -8.14 7.13 -2.37
CA TRP A 9 -7.28 5.99 -2.04
C TRP A 9 -7.97 4.67 -2.37
N ARG A 10 -9.19 4.45 -1.87
CA ARG A 10 -9.90 3.19 -2.14
C ARG A 10 -10.05 2.92 -3.65
N GLN A 11 -10.41 3.94 -4.41
CA GLN A 11 -10.59 3.83 -5.85
C GLN A 11 -9.27 3.57 -6.58
N SER A 12 -8.18 4.25 -6.20
CA SER A 12 -6.86 4.03 -6.81
C SER A 12 -6.29 2.65 -6.49
N SER A 13 -6.60 2.10 -5.32
CA SER A 13 -6.25 0.73 -4.94
C SER A 13 -7.14 -0.33 -5.61
N GLY A 14 -8.12 0.08 -6.42
CA GLY A 14 -9.01 -0.83 -7.15
C GLY A 14 -10.07 -1.52 -6.29
N PHE A 15 -10.20 -1.15 -5.01
CA PHE A 15 -11.14 -1.80 -4.10
C PHE A 15 -12.57 -1.30 -4.29
N SER A 16 -13.53 -2.22 -4.30
CA SER A 16 -14.92 -1.93 -3.94
C SER A 16 -15.03 -1.52 -2.46
N GLN A 17 -16.15 -0.95 -2.05
CA GLN A 17 -16.38 -0.63 -0.63
C GLN A 17 -16.39 -1.88 0.26
N THR A 18 -16.78 -3.04 -0.27
CA THR A 18 -16.78 -4.31 0.47
C THR A 18 -15.37 -4.83 0.65
N GLU A 19 -14.56 -4.87 -0.41
CA GLU A 19 -13.16 -5.30 -0.33
C GLU A 19 -12.34 -4.39 0.59
N ALA A 20 -12.58 -3.07 0.53
CA ALA A 20 -11.95 -2.13 1.45
C ALA A 20 -12.35 -2.38 2.92
N ALA A 21 -13.61 -2.76 3.15
CA ALA A 21 -14.09 -3.10 4.49
C ALA A 21 -13.39 -4.35 5.03
N GLU A 22 -13.25 -5.39 4.20
CA GLU A 22 -12.53 -6.62 4.54
C GLU A 22 -11.04 -6.36 4.77
N ALA A 23 -10.40 -5.58 3.89
CA ALA A 23 -9.01 -5.18 3.99
C ALA A 23 -8.71 -4.40 5.28
N LEU A 24 -9.63 -3.53 5.71
CA LEU A 24 -9.46 -2.67 6.88
C LEU A 24 -10.04 -3.28 8.17
N GLY A 25 -10.69 -4.45 8.11
CA GLY A 25 -11.32 -5.09 9.26
C GLY A 25 -12.51 -4.30 9.83
N VAL A 26 -13.27 -3.60 8.99
CA VAL A 26 -14.45 -2.80 9.38
C VAL A 26 -15.70 -3.22 8.61
N SER A 27 -16.86 -2.65 8.95
CA SER A 27 -18.08 -2.89 8.18
C SER A 27 -18.13 -2.04 6.90
N ARG A 28 -18.81 -2.52 5.85
CA ARG A 28 -19.08 -1.74 4.64
C ARG A 28 -19.75 -0.40 4.94
N GLY A 29 -20.66 -0.37 5.92
CA GLY A 29 -21.31 0.86 6.37
C GLY A 29 -20.34 1.87 7.00
N SER A 30 -19.27 1.39 7.64
CA SER A 30 -18.20 2.27 8.15
C SER A 30 -17.44 2.92 7.00
N ILE A 31 -17.10 2.15 5.96
CA ILE A 31 -16.49 2.69 4.72
C ILE A 31 -17.37 3.78 4.10
N GLU A 32 -18.67 3.51 3.95
CA GLU A 32 -19.63 4.47 3.39
C GLU A 32 -19.72 5.76 4.25
N ASN A 33 -19.69 5.65 5.57
CA ASN A 33 -19.68 6.80 6.47
C ASN A 33 -18.35 7.58 6.41
N TYR A 34 -17.21 6.89 6.28
CA TYR A 34 -15.89 7.51 6.13
C TYR A 34 -15.77 8.32 4.83
N GLU A 35 -16.23 7.77 3.71
CA GLU A 35 -16.21 8.45 2.42
C GLU A 35 -17.18 9.64 2.35
N ARG A 36 -18.27 9.59 3.12
CA ARG A 36 -19.24 10.69 3.22
C ARG A 36 -18.78 11.78 4.18
N GLY A 37 -17.95 11.42 5.17
CA GLY A 37 -17.60 12.28 6.30
C GLY A 37 -18.73 12.47 7.32
N THR A 38 -19.88 11.83 7.13
CA THR A 38 -21.03 11.89 8.03
C THR A 38 -21.73 10.55 8.15
N ARG A 39 -22.40 10.33 9.28
CA ARG A 39 -23.26 9.19 9.56
C ARG A 39 -24.49 9.25 8.68
N ARG A 40 -24.84 8.13 8.05
CA ARG A 40 -26.06 8.04 7.26
C ARG A 40 -27.34 8.20 8.10
N GLU A 41 -27.30 7.76 9.36
CA GLU A 41 -28.46 7.70 10.25
C GLU A 41 -28.89 9.06 10.80
N ASP A 42 -27.94 9.91 11.21
CA ASP A 42 -28.23 11.15 11.94
C ASP A 42 -27.47 12.37 11.38
N GLY A 43 -26.70 12.19 10.31
CA GLY A 43 -25.95 13.26 9.64
C GLY A 43 -24.76 13.79 10.45
N ARG A 44 -24.44 13.21 11.62
CA ARG A 44 -23.32 13.69 12.43
C ARG A 44 -21.98 13.43 11.74
N PRO A 45 -20.99 14.31 11.90
CA PRO A 45 -19.65 14.09 11.37
C PRO A 45 -19.04 12.78 11.85
N VAL A 46 -18.33 12.10 10.95
CA VAL A 46 -17.57 10.88 11.25
C VAL A 46 -16.10 11.15 10.96
N LEU A 47 -15.28 10.90 11.98
CA LEU A 47 -13.83 10.86 11.82
C LEU A 47 -13.40 9.44 11.51
N ILE A 48 -12.41 9.30 10.64
CA ILE A 48 -11.78 8.02 10.35
C ILE A 48 -10.88 7.67 11.55
N PRO A 49 -11.06 6.49 12.19
CA PRO A 49 -10.23 6.10 13.33
C PRO A 49 -8.75 6.01 12.97
N GLY A 50 -7.87 6.36 13.92
CA GLY A 50 -6.42 6.30 13.70
C GLY A 50 -5.90 4.89 13.35
N SER A 51 -6.53 3.84 13.87
CA SER A 51 -6.21 2.46 13.51
C SER A 51 -6.49 2.15 12.04
N VAL A 52 -7.60 2.65 11.50
CA VAL A 52 -7.93 2.52 10.07
C VAL A 52 -6.92 3.30 9.22
N LEU A 53 -6.60 4.53 9.63
CA LEU A 53 -5.60 5.36 8.94
C LEU A 53 -4.22 4.71 8.92
N ALA A 54 -3.81 4.03 10.00
CA ALA A 54 -2.55 3.30 10.03
C ALA A 54 -2.50 2.19 8.98
N VAL A 55 -3.56 1.39 8.83
CA VAL A 55 -3.62 0.33 7.81
C VAL A 55 -3.62 0.92 6.39
N VAL A 56 -4.40 1.99 6.16
CA VAL A 56 -4.39 2.70 4.87
C VAL A 56 -2.98 3.22 4.53
N HIS A 57 -2.27 3.77 5.51
CA HIS A 57 -0.92 4.26 5.31
C HIS A 57 0.05 3.13 4.91
N VAL A 58 -0.07 1.95 5.52
CA VAL A 58 0.73 0.78 5.13
C VAL A 58 0.42 0.35 3.70
N TYR A 59 -0.85 0.33 3.28
CA TYR A 59 -1.21 0.08 1.86
C TYR A 59 -0.56 1.08 0.91
N GLN A 60 -0.59 2.37 1.24
CA GLN A 60 0.02 3.43 0.41
C GLN A 60 1.54 3.26 0.30
N GLU A 61 2.23 2.89 1.39
CA GLU A 61 3.66 2.63 1.37
C GLU A 61 4.00 1.38 0.53
N ILE A 62 3.21 0.31 0.63
CA ILE A 62 3.38 -0.88 -0.23
C ILE A 62 3.22 -0.51 -1.71
N GLU A 63 2.17 0.22 -2.08
CA GLU A 63 1.96 0.67 -3.47
C GLU A 63 3.11 1.55 -3.99
N LYS A 64 3.69 2.38 -3.12
CA LYS A 64 4.83 3.22 -3.46
C LYS A 64 6.08 2.37 -3.73
N GLU A 65 6.39 1.42 -2.83
CA GLU A 65 7.55 0.56 -2.99
C GLU A 65 7.39 -0.40 -4.18
N GLN A 66 6.19 -0.92 -4.41
CA GLN A 66 5.91 -1.76 -5.56
C GLN A 66 6.08 -0.97 -6.87
N ARG A 67 5.57 0.27 -6.96
CA ARG A 67 5.81 1.12 -8.14
C ARG A 67 7.28 1.39 -8.39
N GLN A 68 8.05 1.62 -7.32
CA GLN A 68 9.49 1.82 -7.42
C GLN A 68 10.18 0.55 -7.92
N LEU A 69 9.77 -0.61 -7.41
CA LEU A 69 10.29 -1.90 -7.81
C LEU A 69 9.95 -2.20 -9.28
N ASP A 70 8.69 -2.02 -9.68
CA ASP A 70 8.23 -2.20 -11.07
C ASP A 70 9.02 -1.30 -12.02
N PHE A 71 9.27 -0.05 -11.62
CA PHE A 71 10.11 0.88 -12.39
C PHE A 71 11.54 0.33 -12.53
N LEU A 72 12.20 -0.06 -11.45
CA LEU A 72 13.56 -0.63 -11.48
C LEU A 72 13.63 -1.90 -12.34
N GLU A 73 12.62 -2.77 -12.25
CA GLU A 73 12.54 -3.98 -13.07
C GLU A 73 12.30 -3.63 -14.55
N SER A 74 11.49 -2.60 -14.85
CA SER A 74 11.23 -2.11 -16.20
C SER A 74 12.47 -1.53 -16.89
N LEU A 75 13.40 -0.97 -16.11
CA LEU A 75 14.72 -0.57 -16.58
C LEU A 75 15.63 -1.77 -16.90
N GLY A 76 15.13 -3.00 -16.84
CA GLY A 76 15.85 -4.19 -17.26
C GLY A 76 16.77 -4.73 -16.18
N GLY A 77 16.25 -4.95 -14.97
CA GLY A 77 16.95 -5.54 -13.81
C GLY A 77 17.61 -6.92 -14.00
N LYS A 78 17.63 -7.46 -15.23
CA LYS A 78 18.54 -8.54 -15.69
C LYS A 78 19.20 -8.26 -17.05
N GLY A 79 18.67 -7.35 -17.86
CA GLY A 79 19.05 -7.13 -19.26
C GLY A 79 20.02 -5.97 -19.51
N ILE A 80 19.99 -4.93 -18.68
CA ILE A 80 20.94 -3.79 -18.81
C ILE A 80 22.27 -4.10 -18.08
N LEU A 81 22.23 -4.90 -17.01
CA LEU A 81 23.36 -5.21 -16.15
C LEU A 81 24.47 -6.03 -16.82
N SER A 82 24.13 -6.94 -17.74
CA SER A 82 25.14 -7.75 -18.45
C SER A 82 25.89 -6.96 -19.53
N GLN A 83 25.40 -5.78 -19.93
CA GLN A 83 25.95 -5.03 -21.05
C GLN A 83 26.67 -3.73 -20.66
N THR A 84 26.54 -3.24 -19.42
CA THR A 84 26.93 -1.84 -19.12
C THR A 84 28.27 -1.68 -18.39
N ILE A 85 28.89 -2.73 -17.84
CA ILE A 85 30.09 -2.54 -17.00
C ILE A 85 31.34 -3.18 -17.62
N GLU A 86 32.09 -2.37 -18.36
CA GLU A 86 33.49 -2.65 -18.74
C GLU A 86 34.49 -2.36 -17.60
N ARG A 87 34.04 -1.96 -16.39
CA ARG A 87 34.89 -1.45 -15.29
C ARG A 87 34.53 -1.99 -13.90
N PRO A 88 35.30 -2.96 -13.34
CA PRO A 88 35.04 -3.63 -12.07
C PRO A 88 34.99 -2.73 -10.82
N GLU A 89 35.50 -1.51 -10.89
CA GLU A 89 35.55 -0.56 -9.77
C GLU A 89 34.20 0.15 -9.50
N TRP A 90 33.27 0.10 -10.46
CA TRP A 90 31.91 0.65 -10.31
C TRP A 90 31.00 -0.44 -9.73
N HIS A 91 30.73 -0.36 -8.43
CA HIS A 91 29.81 -1.28 -7.77
C HIS A 91 28.38 -0.94 -8.21
N ASP A 92 27.74 -1.85 -8.93
CA ASP A 92 26.34 -1.69 -9.30
C ASP A 92 25.45 -2.01 -8.09
N THR A 93 25.03 -0.98 -7.37
CA THR A 93 24.15 -1.14 -6.20
C THR A 93 22.71 -1.47 -6.61
N THR A 94 22.36 -1.44 -7.90
CA THR A 94 20.98 -1.61 -8.37
C THR A 94 20.40 -2.94 -7.93
N LEU A 95 21.20 -4.01 -7.91
CA LEU A 95 20.75 -5.33 -7.42
C LEU A 95 20.48 -5.32 -5.91
N GLU A 96 21.36 -4.70 -5.13
CA GLU A 96 21.17 -4.55 -3.67
C GLU A 96 19.98 -3.65 -3.35
N ASP A 97 19.78 -2.58 -4.13
CA ASP A 97 18.67 -1.65 -3.99
C ASP A 97 17.33 -2.33 -4.35
N VAL A 98 17.29 -3.11 -5.44
CA VAL A 98 16.12 -3.92 -5.81
C VAL A 98 15.81 -4.95 -4.72
N GLN A 99 16.83 -5.65 -4.22
CA GLN A 99 16.66 -6.66 -3.17
C GLN A 99 16.13 -6.03 -1.87
N ARG A 100 16.71 -4.91 -1.44
CA ARG A 100 16.27 -4.16 -0.26
C ARG A 100 14.82 -3.70 -0.39
N GLN A 101 14.40 -3.29 -1.58
CA GLN A 101 13.00 -2.87 -1.81
C GLN A 101 12.03 -4.05 -1.79
N LYS A 102 12.42 -5.22 -2.31
CA LYS A 102 11.62 -6.46 -2.17
C LYS A 102 11.42 -6.81 -0.69
N GLU A 103 12.49 -6.82 0.09
CA GLU A 103 12.44 -7.10 1.53
C GLU A 103 11.54 -6.10 2.28
N ARG A 104 11.54 -4.82 1.87
CA ARG A 104 10.67 -3.80 2.46
C ARG A 104 9.19 -4.05 2.13
N VAL A 105 8.85 -4.42 0.90
CA VAL A 105 7.48 -4.78 0.50
C VAL A 105 6.99 -5.97 1.33
N GLU A 106 7.80 -7.01 1.45
CA GLU A 106 7.48 -8.21 2.25
C GLU A 106 7.25 -7.87 3.73
N PHE A 107 8.12 -7.04 4.32
CA PHE A 107 7.96 -6.58 5.70
C PHE A 107 6.64 -5.82 5.91
N LEU A 108 6.32 -4.90 5.01
CA LEU A 108 5.08 -4.10 5.09
C LEU A 108 3.84 -4.98 4.92
N ALA A 109 3.89 -6.00 4.06
CA ALA A 109 2.81 -6.97 3.91
C ALA A 109 2.57 -7.76 5.21
N GLY A 110 3.63 -8.24 5.87
CA GLY A 110 3.52 -8.92 7.17
C GLY A 110 3.00 -8.00 8.29
N LEU A 111 3.39 -6.72 8.28
CA LEU A 111 2.83 -5.72 9.19
C LEU A 111 1.32 -5.55 8.96
N LEU A 112 0.88 -5.54 7.71
CA LEU A 112 -0.52 -5.41 7.34
C LEU A 112 -1.36 -6.59 7.84
N GLU A 113 -0.86 -7.82 7.69
CA GLU A 113 -1.50 -9.02 8.24
C GLU A 113 -1.66 -8.93 9.76
N THR A 114 -0.61 -8.43 10.45
CA THR A 114 -0.61 -8.24 11.90
C THR A 114 -1.65 -7.20 12.34
N LEU A 115 -1.72 -6.06 11.64
CA LEU A 115 -2.64 -4.97 11.96
C LEU A 115 -4.11 -5.32 11.68
N THR A 116 -4.35 -6.23 10.74
CA THR A 116 -5.71 -6.63 10.32
C THR A 116 -6.23 -7.88 11.05
N ASN A 117 -5.45 -8.45 11.99
CA ASN A 117 -5.83 -9.63 12.78
C ASN A 117 -6.26 -10.84 11.92
N LYS A 118 -5.70 -10.98 10.72
CA LYS A 118 -5.82 -12.25 9.97
C LYS A 118 -4.92 -13.26 10.68
N LYS A 119 -5.52 -14.15 11.49
CA LYS A 119 -4.82 -15.35 11.97
C LYS A 119 -4.24 -16.06 10.73
N PRO A 120 -2.94 -16.44 10.72
CA PRO A 120 -2.46 -17.36 9.69
C PRO A 120 -3.32 -18.63 9.79
N ALA A 121 -3.89 -19.03 8.65
CA ALA A 121 -4.67 -20.25 8.52
C ALA A 121 -3.80 -21.49 8.78
#